data_AF-A0A094EQC8-F1
#
_entry.id   AF-A0A094EQC8-F1
#
_cell.length_a   1.000
_cell.length_b   1.000
_cell.length_c   1.000
_cell.angle_alpha   90.00
_cell.angle_beta   90.00
_cell.angle_gamma   90.00
#
_symmetry.space_group_name_H-M   'P 1'
#
loop_
_entity.id
_entity.type
_entity.pdbx_description
1 polymer ?
#
loop_
_entity_poly.entity_id
_entity_poly.type
_entity_poly.pdbx_seq_one_letter_code
_entity_poly.pdbx_strand_id
1 'polypeptide(L)'
;MKPTNPIESRLKHRAQTEFMLQHNKLYYKPTARFQNPRCVILESDAFDTIINEHLQLLHAGRTKTWNIIQRKFYGLKREEVEFIIKRSFLPPKIMQADNGKEFKGALLILLRKYGIQVINGAPRSPQTQGLVEQANGVVENKLRAWKMDHGSMEWKDGLLEVMLAMNTQIHSTIGCAPAKLLFRDRSSHINWLNSQARKDLLIGVEQEDPTMAPILE
;
A
#
# COMPACT_ATOMS: atom_id res chain seq x y z
N MET A 1 37.97 -3.48 24.29
CA MET A 1 37.19 -3.72 25.52
C MET A 1 36.84 -5.20 25.65
N LYS A 2 37.16 -5.82 26.80
CA LYS A 2 36.74 -7.18 27.16
C LYS A 2 35.28 -7.14 27.64
N PRO A 3 34.40 -8.07 27.21
CA PRO A 3 33.00 -8.08 27.62
C PRO A 3 32.88 -8.32 29.13
N THR A 4 32.03 -7.54 29.78
CA THR A 4 31.84 -7.49 31.24
C THR A 4 30.78 -8.47 31.74
N ASN A 5 29.96 -9.02 30.84
CA ASN A 5 28.91 -9.99 31.15
C ASN A 5 28.79 -11.05 30.03
N PRO A 6 28.42 -12.31 30.35
CA PRO A 6 28.06 -13.35 29.38
C PRO A 6 27.20 -12.90 28.19
N ILE A 7 26.25 -11.99 28.39
CA ILE A 7 25.37 -11.45 27.33
C ILE A 7 26.17 -10.65 26.31
N GLU A 8 27.06 -9.76 26.76
CA GLU A 8 27.92 -8.96 25.86
C GLU A 8 28.90 -9.83 25.10
N SER A 9 29.43 -10.87 25.74
CA SER A 9 30.34 -11.81 25.09
C SER A 9 29.63 -12.56 23.96
N ARG A 10 28.38 -12.99 24.19
CA ARG A 10 27.55 -13.63 23.16
C ARG A 10 27.22 -12.66 22.03
N LEU A 11 26.84 -11.42 22.34
CA LEU A 11 26.55 -10.40 21.33
C LEU A 11 27.78 -10.10 20.46
N LYS A 12 28.95 -9.93 21.08
CA LYS A 12 30.21 -9.64 20.39
C LYS A 12 30.64 -10.79 19.49
N HIS A 13 30.56 -12.02 20.01
CA HIS A 13 30.83 -13.22 19.22
C HIS A 13 29.89 -13.26 18.01
N ARG A 14 28.58 -13.10 18.24
CA ARG A 14 27.55 -13.14 17.19
C ARG A 14 27.77 -12.05 16.12
N ALA A 15 28.12 -10.83 16.54
CA ALA A 15 28.45 -9.73 15.63
C ALA A 15 29.64 -10.08 14.70
N GLN A 16 30.66 -10.76 15.22
CA GLN A 16 31.85 -11.15 14.45
C GLN A 16 31.59 -12.38 13.56
N THR A 17 30.81 -13.34 14.04
CA THR A 17 30.57 -14.60 13.33
C THR A 17 29.50 -14.47 12.26
N GLU A 18 28.40 -13.75 12.51
CA GLU A 18 27.21 -13.73 11.66
C GLU A 18 27.10 -12.50 10.76
N PHE A 19 27.81 -11.41 11.06
CA PHE A 19 27.66 -10.15 10.35
C PHE A 19 28.96 -9.69 9.68
N MET A 20 28.82 -8.88 8.63
CA MET A 20 29.91 -8.27 7.89
C MET A 20 29.55 -6.83 7.54
N LEU A 21 30.53 -5.94 7.56
CA LEU A 21 30.36 -4.55 7.17
C LEU A 21 30.89 -4.36 5.74
N GLN A 22 30.05 -3.84 4.84
CA GLN A 22 30.45 -3.51 3.48
C GLN A 22 29.90 -2.13 3.12
N HIS A 23 30.76 -1.23 2.62
CA HIS A 23 30.36 0.12 2.21
C HIS A 23 29.52 0.87 3.28
N ASN A 24 29.95 0.77 4.54
CA ASN A 24 29.25 1.38 5.69
C ASN A 24 27.82 0.86 5.94
N LYS A 25 27.45 -0.30 5.38
CA LYS A 25 26.20 -1.00 5.64
C LYS A 25 26.48 -2.36 6.26
N LEU A 26 25.62 -2.76 7.20
CA LEU A 26 25.72 -4.04 7.88
C LEU A 26 24.99 -5.13 7.08
N TYR A 27 25.64 -6.26 6.90
CA TYR A 27 25.09 -7.42 6.21
C TYR A 27 25.15 -8.65 7.11
N TYR A 28 24.11 -9.47 7.04
CA TYR A 28 24.10 -10.82 7.57
C TYR A 28 24.76 -11.75 6.55
N LYS A 29 25.72 -12.56 7.01
CA LYS A 29 26.52 -13.44 6.15
C LYS A 29 25.64 -14.51 5.46
N PRO A 30 26.10 -15.06 4.34
CA PRO A 30 25.47 -16.22 3.70
C PRO A 30 25.25 -17.39 4.67
N THR A 31 24.17 -18.12 4.43
CA THR A 31 23.80 -19.34 5.15
C THR A 31 23.40 -20.42 4.15
N ALA A 32 23.25 -21.67 4.59
CA ALA A 32 22.76 -22.75 3.73
C ALA A 32 21.42 -22.42 3.06
N ARG A 33 20.54 -21.65 3.74
CA ARG A 33 19.25 -21.22 3.20
C ARG A 33 19.34 -20.01 2.26
N PHE A 34 20.31 -19.12 2.46
CA PHE A 34 20.47 -17.90 1.69
C PHE A 34 21.95 -17.71 1.34
N GLN A 35 22.33 -18.06 0.11
CA GLN A 35 23.73 -18.04 -0.34
C GLN A 35 24.28 -16.62 -0.56
N ASN A 36 23.40 -15.63 -0.69
CA ASN A 36 23.80 -14.23 -0.81
C ASN A 36 23.74 -13.52 0.55
N PRO A 37 24.67 -12.60 0.84
CA PRO A 37 24.60 -11.76 2.03
C PRO A 37 23.33 -10.90 1.99
N ARG A 38 22.73 -10.70 3.16
CA ARG A 38 21.46 -9.95 3.30
C ARG A 38 21.69 -8.66 4.05
N CYS A 39 21.20 -7.55 3.52
CA CYS A 39 21.34 -6.25 4.17
C CYS A 39 20.54 -6.24 5.47
N VAL A 40 21.15 -5.81 6.57
CA VAL A 40 20.48 -5.67 7.86
C VAL A 40 19.65 -4.40 7.84
N ILE A 41 18.36 -4.54 8.10
CA ILE A 41 17.43 -3.41 8.13
C ILE A 41 17.16 -3.04 9.58
N LEU A 42 17.28 -1.73 9.87
CA LEU A 42 16.87 -1.15 11.13
C LEU A 42 15.35 -1.05 11.19
N GLU A 43 14.79 -1.14 12.39
CA GLU A 43 13.34 -1.01 12.59
C GLU A 43 12.80 0.34 12.08
N SER A 44 13.60 1.40 12.16
CA SER A 44 13.27 2.73 11.60
C SER A 44 13.06 2.72 10.09
N ASP A 45 13.74 1.82 9.37
CA ASP A 45 13.81 1.78 7.91
C ASP A 45 12.96 0.63 7.33
N ALA A 46 12.35 -0.17 8.21
CA ALA A 46 11.57 -1.35 7.85
C ALA A 46 10.42 -1.00 6.91
N PHE A 47 9.69 0.07 7.23
CA PHE A 47 8.56 0.53 6.44
C PHE A 47 8.99 0.93 5.02
N ASP A 48 9.93 1.85 4.88
CA ASP A 48 10.37 2.35 3.58
C ASP A 48 10.96 1.22 2.72
N THR A 49 11.70 0.30 3.36
CA THR A 49 12.26 -0.88 2.69
C THR A 49 11.17 -1.79 2.13
N ILE A 50 10.16 -2.12 2.95
CA ILE A 50 9.07 -3.02 2.56
C ILE A 50 8.23 -2.41 1.43
N ILE A 51 7.93 -1.12 1.52
CA ILE A 51 7.15 -0.39 0.52
C ILE A 51 7.91 -0.27 -0.80
N ASN A 52 9.19 0.11 -0.77
CA ASN A 52 9.99 0.24 -1.98
C ASN A 52 10.10 -1.10 -2.74
N GLU A 53 10.30 -2.21 -2.03
CA GLU A 53 10.31 -3.53 -2.66
C GLU A 53 8.94 -3.93 -3.19
N HIS A 54 7.86 -3.60 -2.48
CA HIS A 54 6.51 -3.88 -2.96
C HIS A 54 6.15 -3.05 -4.21
N LEU A 55 6.62 -1.81 -4.29
CA LEU A 55 6.48 -0.94 -5.46
C LEU A 55 7.30 -1.44 -6.65
N GLN A 56 8.56 -1.85 -6.44
CA GLN A 56 9.39 -2.47 -7.49
C GLN A 56 8.77 -3.77 -8.03
N LEU A 57 8.01 -4.47 -7.19
CA LEU A 57 7.25 -5.65 -7.58
C LEU A 57 5.84 -5.32 -8.06
N LEU A 58 5.52 -4.04 -8.31
CA LEU A 58 4.26 -3.62 -8.93
C LEU A 58 3.03 -4.08 -8.16
N HIS A 59 3.10 -4.03 -6.83
CA HIS A 59 2.02 -4.46 -5.96
C HIS A 59 1.66 -5.95 -6.07
N ALA A 60 2.62 -6.81 -6.40
CA ALA A 60 2.46 -8.26 -6.55
C ALA A 60 1.92 -9.03 -5.32
N GLY A 61 1.55 -8.34 -4.25
CA GLY A 61 0.92 -8.89 -3.06
C GLY A 61 1.92 -9.41 -2.03
N ARG A 62 1.41 -9.59 -0.81
CA ARG A 62 2.16 -9.93 0.42
C ARG A 62 3.08 -11.15 0.26
N THR A 63 2.62 -12.23 -0.37
CA THR A 63 3.42 -13.45 -0.56
C THR A 63 4.66 -13.21 -1.42
N LYS A 64 4.49 -12.54 -2.56
CA LYS A 64 5.60 -12.27 -3.49
C LYS A 64 6.58 -11.26 -2.88
N THR A 65 6.07 -10.22 -2.23
CA THR A 65 6.90 -9.25 -1.50
C THR A 65 7.73 -9.92 -0.40
N TRP A 66 7.12 -10.79 0.42
CA TRP A 66 7.86 -11.53 1.44
C TRP A 66 8.98 -12.42 0.85
N ASN A 67 8.71 -13.07 -0.28
CA ASN A 67 9.71 -13.92 -0.95
C ASN A 67 10.95 -13.14 -1.42
N ILE A 68 10.79 -11.90 -1.83
CA ILE A 68 11.92 -11.03 -2.21
C ILE A 68 12.59 -10.45 -0.98
N ILE A 69 11.80 -9.96 -0.01
CA ILE A 69 12.34 -9.34 1.21
C ILE A 69 13.19 -10.32 2.01
N GLN A 70 12.72 -11.56 2.23
CA GLN A 70 13.47 -12.54 3.02
C GLN A 70 14.82 -12.92 2.36
N ARG A 71 14.93 -12.79 1.03
CA ARG A 71 16.14 -13.08 0.26
C ARG A 71 17.14 -11.94 0.27
N LYS A 72 16.66 -10.69 0.28
CA LYS A 72 17.51 -9.48 0.23
C LYS A 72 17.89 -8.94 1.61
N PHE A 73 17.00 -9.08 2.60
CA PHE A 73 17.10 -8.39 3.87
C PHE A 73 17.07 -9.33 5.08
N TYR A 74 17.74 -8.90 6.15
CA TYR A 74 17.76 -9.54 7.46
C TYR A 74 17.17 -8.58 8.50
N GLY A 75 16.41 -9.12 9.46
CA GLY A 75 15.80 -8.35 10.55
C GLY A 75 14.29 -8.17 10.42
N LEU A 76 13.74 -8.28 9.21
CA LEU A 76 12.30 -8.16 8.96
C LEU A 76 11.58 -9.50 9.15
N LYS A 77 10.47 -9.48 9.88
CA LYS A 77 9.60 -10.64 10.09
C LYS A 77 8.46 -10.66 9.06
N ARG A 78 7.93 -11.85 8.80
CA ARG A 78 6.84 -12.03 7.83
C ARG A 78 5.60 -11.24 8.25
N GLU A 79 5.31 -11.22 9.55
CA GLU A 79 4.15 -10.54 10.12
C GLU A 79 4.23 -9.03 9.88
N GLU A 80 5.42 -8.43 9.96
CA GLU A 80 5.66 -7.01 9.70
C GLU A 80 5.43 -6.67 8.23
N VAL A 81 5.93 -7.50 7.31
CA VAL A 81 5.70 -7.36 5.87
C VAL A 81 4.22 -7.49 5.55
N GLU A 82 3.57 -8.55 6.04
CA GLU A 82 2.14 -8.74 5.82
C GLU A 82 1.31 -7.59 6.41
N PHE A 83 1.68 -7.09 7.58
CA PHE A 83 1.04 -5.97 8.24
C PHE A 83 1.19 -4.66 7.44
N ILE A 84 2.40 -4.33 7.00
CA ILE A 84 2.67 -3.11 6.22
C ILE A 84 1.98 -3.16 4.86
N ILE A 85 2.04 -4.30 4.16
CA ILE A 85 1.35 -4.45 2.86
C ILE A 85 -0.17 -4.44 3.05
N LYS A 86 -0.69 -5.07 4.11
CA LYS A 86 -2.13 -4.99 4.45
C LYS A 86 -2.54 -3.56 4.84
N ARG A 87 -1.64 -2.80 5.50
CA ARG A 87 -1.83 -1.40 5.87
C ARG A 87 -1.74 -0.41 4.72
N SER A 88 -0.99 -0.76 3.69
CA SER A 88 -0.83 0.01 2.45
C SER A 88 -2.11 0.05 1.61
N PHE A 89 -2.98 -0.96 1.75
CA PHE A 89 -4.22 -1.15 0.97
C PHE A 89 -5.40 -1.49 1.88
N LEU A 90 -5.47 -0.79 3.00
CA LEU A 90 -6.58 -0.91 3.94
C LEU A 90 -7.92 -0.70 3.21
N PRO A 91 -8.90 -1.62 3.31
CA PRO A 91 -10.20 -1.47 2.66
C PRO A 91 -10.85 -0.14 3.07
N PRO A 92 -11.18 0.78 2.16
CA PRO A 92 -11.56 2.15 2.51
C PRO A 92 -12.74 2.19 3.48
N LYS A 93 -12.83 3.23 4.32
CA LYS A 93 -14.01 3.41 5.20
C LYS A 93 -15.27 3.67 4.38
N ILE A 94 -15.11 4.46 3.31
CA ILE A 94 -16.18 4.92 2.45
C ILE A 94 -15.76 4.63 1.02
N MET A 95 -16.63 3.96 0.27
CA MET A 95 -16.55 3.84 -1.17
C MET A 95 -17.61 4.76 -1.77
N GLN A 96 -17.17 5.69 -2.60
CA GLN A 96 -18.08 6.51 -3.39
C GLN A 96 -18.14 5.97 -4.82
N ALA A 97 -19.35 5.75 -5.33
CA ALA A 97 -19.57 5.23 -6.68
C ALA A 97 -20.79 5.89 -7.34
N ASP A 98 -20.95 5.66 -8.63
CA ASP A 98 -22.15 6.05 -9.35
C ASP A 98 -23.30 5.04 -9.13
N ASN A 99 -24.45 5.29 -9.75
CA ASN A 99 -25.62 4.41 -9.63
C ASN A 99 -25.57 3.19 -10.59
N GLY A 100 -24.39 2.84 -11.10
CA GLY A 100 -24.14 1.68 -11.95
C GLY A 100 -24.65 0.38 -11.35
N LYS A 101 -25.06 -0.56 -12.20
CA LYS A 101 -25.62 -1.85 -11.76
C LYS A 101 -24.51 -2.77 -11.21
N GLU A 102 -23.28 -2.59 -11.67
CA GLU A 102 -22.07 -3.27 -11.23
C GLU A 102 -21.72 -3.02 -9.76
N PHE A 103 -22.15 -1.88 -9.19
CA PHE A 103 -21.91 -1.52 -7.78
C PHE A 103 -22.98 -2.04 -6.82
N LYS A 104 -23.96 -2.81 -7.32
CA LYS A 104 -25.11 -3.32 -6.56
C LYS A 104 -24.98 -4.81 -6.29
N GLY A 105 -25.97 -5.38 -5.60
CA GLY A 105 -26.08 -6.81 -5.36
C GLY A 105 -24.92 -7.39 -4.53
N ALA A 106 -24.24 -8.40 -5.08
CA ALA A 106 -23.19 -9.13 -4.37
C ALA A 106 -22.02 -8.24 -3.91
N LEU A 107 -21.66 -7.23 -4.70
CA LEU A 107 -20.59 -6.29 -4.31
C LEU A 107 -21.02 -5.46 -3.09
N LEU A 108 -22.24 -4.96 -3.06
CA LEU A 108 -22.76 -4.19 -1.92
C LEU A 108 -22.80 -5.03 -0.64
N ILE A 109 -23.19 -6.30 -0.73
CA ILE A 109 -23.17 -7.25 0.39
C ILE A 109 -21.73 -7.44 0.90
N LEU A 110 -20.77 -7.57 -0.01
CA LEU A 110 -19.36 -7.73 0.33
C LEU A 110 -18.80 -6.50 1.04
N LEU A 111 -19.08 -5.30 0.52
CA LEU A 111 -18.63 -4.03 1.10
C LEU A 111 -19.18 -3.84 2.52
N ARG A 112 -20.48 -4.11 2.71
CA ARG A 112 -21.13 -4.08 4.03
C ARG A 112 -20.53 -5.07 5.00
N LYS A 113 -20.23 -6.30 4.57
CA LYS A 113 -19.57 -7.33 5.41
C LYS A 113 -18.23 -6.85 5.97
N TYR A 114 -17.52 -6.00 5.23
CA TYR A 114 -16.24 -5.43 5.67
C TYR A 114 -16.35 -4.09 6.40
N GLY A 115 -17.58 -3.60 6.66
CA GLY A 115 -17.84 -2.32 7.30
C GLY A 115 -17.45 -1.13 6.41
N ILE A 116 -17.52 -1.29 5.09
CA ILE A 116 -17.27 -0.24 4.12
C ILE A 116 -18.60 0.42 3.80
N GLN A 117 -18.72 1.71 4.11
CA GLN A 117 -19.90 2.50 3.77
C GLN A 117 -19.90 2.80 2.28
N VAL A 118 -21.06 2.74 1.63
CA VAL A 118 -21.19 3.04 0.20
C VAL A 118 -22.02 4.31 0.06
N ILE A 119 -21.44 5.33 -0.55
CA ILE A 119 -22.12 6.58 -0.90
C ILE A 119 -22.32 6.57 -2.41
N ASN A 120 -23.57 6.64 -2.83
CA ASN A 120 -23.88 6.80 -4.25
C ASN A 120 -23.94 8.29 -4.56
N GLY A 121 -23.24 8.73 -5.61
CA GLY A 121 -23.39 10.10 -6.10
C GLY A 121 -24.84 10.40 -6.47
N ALA A 122 -25.28 11.63 -6.19
CA ALA A 122 -26.61 12.09 -6.58
C ALA A 122 -26.85 11.85 -8.09
N PRO A 123 -28.04 11.37 -8.49
CA PRO A 123 -28.35 11.19 -9.91
C PRO A 123 -28.11 12.50 -10.67
N ARG A 124 -27.21 12.46 -11.67
CA ARG A 124 -26.87 13.60 -12.55
C ARG A 124 -26.23 14.80 -11.85
N SER A 125 -25.36 14.58 -10.85
CA SER A 125 -24.43 15.62 -10.37
C SER A 125 -23.00 15.37 -10.89
N PRO A 126 -22.55 16.06 -11.96
CA PRO A 126 -21.21 15.90 -12.53
C PRO A 126 -20.09 16.32 -11.56
N GLN A 127 -20.42 17.18 -10.58
CA GLN A 127 -19.43 17.74 -9.65
C GLN A 127 -18.86 16.70 -8.70
N THR A 128 -19.66 15.69 -8.29
CA THR A 128 -19.22 14.65 -7.34
C THR A 128 -18.34 13.58 -8.01
N GLN A 129 -18.32 13.50 -9.34
CA GLN A 129 -17.51 12.55 -10.11
C GLN A 129 -16.31 13.19 -10.83
N GLY A 130 -16.20 14.52 -10.82
CA GLY A 130 -15.16 15.26 -11.52
C GLY A 130 -13.73 14.83 -11.16
N LEU A 131 -13.48 14.37 -9.93
CA LEU A 131 -12.15 13.85 -9.54
C LEU A 131 -11.78 12.55 -10.27
N VAL A 132 -12.75 11.63 -10.41
CA VAL A 132 -12.54 10.36 -11.11
C VAL A 132 -12.43 10.60 -12.61
N GLU A 133 -13.28 11.48 -13.16
CA GLU A 133 -13.22 11.87 -14.58
C GLU A 133 -11.89 12.55 -14.94
N GLN A 134 -11.41 13.47 -14.10
CA GLN A 134 -10.10 14.10 -14.27
C GLN A 134 -8.97 13.06 -14.21
N ALA A 135 -9.01 12.15 -13.23
CA ALA A 135 -8.03 11.07 -13.13
C ALA A 135 -8.04 10.17 -14.38
N ASN A 136 -9.23 9.82 -14.88
CA ASN A 136 -9.38 9.04 -16.11
C ASN A 136 -8.80 9.78 -17.32
N GLY A 137 -9.06 11.09 -17.46
CA GLY A 137 -8.45 11.90 -18.52
C GLY A 137 -6.93 11.92 -18.46
N VAL A 138 -6.33 11.94 -17.27
CA VAL A 138 -4.87 11.82 -17.10
C VAL A 138 -4.36 10.45 -17.54
N VAL A 139 -5.06 9.37 -17.19
CA VAL A 139 -4.72 8.00 -17.62
C VAL A 139 -4.77 7.90 -19.15
N GLU A 140 -5.85 8.38 -19.76
CA GLU A 140 -6.01 8.36 -21.22
C GLU A 140 -4.92 9.13 -21.95
N ASN A 141 -4.57 10.33 -21.46
CA ASN A 141 -3.51 11.15 -22.03
C ASN A 141 -2.14 10.45 -21.93
N LYS A 142 -1.83 9.84 -20.79
CA LYS A 142 -0.58 9.09 -20.60
C LYS A 142 -0.54 7.82 -21.44
N LEU A 143 -1.65 7.10 -21.57
CA LEU A 143 -1.75 5.95 -22.47
C LEU A 143 -1.58 6.36 -23.94
N ARG A 144 -2.12 7.52 -24.34
CA ARG A 144 -1.94 8.04 -25.71
C ARG A 144 -0.47 8.31 -26.01
N ALA A 145 0.24 8.95 -25.08
CA ALA A 145 1.68 9.16 -25.21
C ALA A 145 2.44 7.83 -25.27
N TRP A 146 2.14 6.90 -24.36
CA TRP A 146 2.75 5.58 -24.33
C TRP A 146 2.58 4.83 -25.66
N LYS A 147 1.38 4.86 -26.26
CA LYS A 147 1.10 4.25 -27.57
C LYS A 147 1.93 4.85 -28.70
N MET A 148 2.13 6.18 -28.69
CA MET A 148 2.97 6.87 -29.69
C MET A 148 4.44 6.46 -29.56
N ASP A 149 4.96 6.35 -28.34
CA ASP A 149 6.36 5.99 -28.09
C ASP A 149 6.66 4.52 -28.42
N HIS A 150 5.70 3.62 -28.21
CA HIS A 150 5.88 2.17 -28.39
C HIS A 150 5.38 1.64 -29.74
N GLY A 151 4.68 2.45 -30.54
CA GLY A 151 4.09 2.03 -31.81
C GLY A 151 3.04 0.92 -31.68
N SER A 152 2.49 0.71 -30.48
CA SER A 152 1.52 -0.35 -30.16
C SER A 152 0.18 0.24 -29.76
N MET A 153 -0.91 -0.43 -30.17
CA MET A 153 -2.28 -0.07 -29.75
C MET A 153 -2.76 -0.87 -28.53
N GLU A 154 -1.98 -1.86 -28.08
CA GLU A 154 -2.26 -2.73 -26.94
C GLU A 154 -2.09 -1.97 -25.61
N TRP A 155 -3.09 -1.15 -25.29
CA TRP A 155 -3.11 -0.27 -24.10
C TRP A 155 -2.88 -1.01 -22.78
N LYS A 156 -3.27 -2.29 -22.70
CA LYS A 156 -3.14 -3.12 -21.50
C LYS A 156 -1.67 -3.26 -21.05
N ASP A 157 -0.75 -3.28 -22.00
CA ASP A 157 0.68 -3.46 -21.74
C ASP A 157 1.29 -2.17 -21.14
N GLY A 158 0.73 -1.01 -21.52
CA GLY A 158 1.14 0.29 -21.01
C GLY A 158 0.50 0.70 -19.68
N LEU A 159 -0.58 0.03 -19.23
CA LEU A 159 -1.28 0.39 -17.99
C LEU A 159 -0.34 0.42 -16.78
N LEU A 160 0.56 -0.55 -16.73
CA LEU A 160 1.48 -0.71 -15.63
C LEU A 160 2.45 0.47 -15.51
N GLU A 161 3.04 0.86 -16.64
CA GLU A 161 3.97 1.98 -16.74
C GLU A 161 3.27 3.31 -16.48
N VAL A 162 2.05 3.48 -17.01
CA VAL A 162 1.21 4.66 -16.77
C VAL A 162 0.86 4.79 -15.28
N MET A 163 0.44 3.71 -14.63
CA MET A 163 0.15 3.68 -13.20
C MET A 163 1.40 4.05 -12.38
N LEU A 164 2.55 3.48 -12.71
CA LEU A 164 3.81 3.77 -12.03
C LEU A 164 4.19 5.24 -12.19
N ALA A 165 4.09 5.78 -13.41
CA ALA A 165 4.36 7.19 -13.69
C ALA A 165 3.41 8.11 -12.89
N MET A 166 2.11 7.81 -12.84
CA MET A 166 1.14 8.60 -12.07
C MET A 166 1.44 8.60 -10.56
N ASN A 167 1.79 7.44 -10.01
CA ASN A 167 2.02 7.31 -8.57
C ASN A 167 3.37 7.88 -8.09
N THR A 168 4.34 8.04 -9.00
CA THR A 168 5.71 8.52 -8.68
C THR A 168 5.99 9.96 -9.12
N GLN A 169 5.22 10.49 -10.08
CA GLN A 169 5.36 11.87 -10.53
C GLN A 169 4.91 12.85 -9.45
N ILE A 170 5.67 13.93 -9.25
CA ILE A 170 5.29 15.02 -8.35
C ILE A 170 4.04 15.69 -8.92
N HIS A 171 2.96 15.68 -8.15
CA HIS A 171 1.72 16.32 -8.53
C HIS A 171 1.69 17.76 -8.00
N SER A 172 1.41 18.72 -8.88
CA SER A 172 1.56 20.17 -8.62
C SER A 172 0.77 20.64 -7.40
N THR A 173 -0.47 20.16 -7.23
CA THR A 173 -1.34 20.55 -6.11
C THR A 173 -0.83 20.09 -4.74
N ILE A 174 -0.22 18.90 -4.67
CA ILE A 174 0.18 18.28 -3.39
C ILE A 174 1.68 18.41 -3.11
N GLY A 175 2.47 18.92 -4.07
CA GLY A 175 3.90 19.16 -3.93
C GLY A 175 4.76 17.93 -3.70
N CYS A 176 4.20 16.71 -3.82
CA CYS A 176 4.94 15.46 -3.75
C CYS A 176 4.27 14.36 -4.58
N ALA A 177 4.90 13.19 -4.67
CA ALA A 177 4.34 12.05 -5.39
C ALA A 177 3.16 11.42 -4.61
N PRO A 178 2.05 11.03 -5.27
CA PRO A 178 0.90 10.42 -4.60
C PRO A 178 1.26 9.21 -3.72
N ALA A 179 2.16 8.33 -4.18
CA ALA A 179 2.65 7.21 -3.38
C ALA A 179 3.27 7.69 -2.05
N LYS A 180 3.98 8.82 -2.08
CA LYS A 180 4.59 9.38 -0.87
C LYS A 180 3.56 9.80 0.16
N LEU A 181 2.39 10.32 -0.25
CA LEU A 181 1.31 10.65 0.69
C LEU A 181 0.68 9.40 1.30
N LEU A 182 0.36 8.41 0.45
CA LEU A 182 -0.23 7.15 0.89
C LEU A 182 0.64 6.44 1.95
N PHE A 183 1.97 6.60 1.85
CA PHE A 183 2.93 5.91 2.70
C PHE A 183 3.55 6.79 3.82
N ARG A 184 3.26 8.09 3.90
CA ARG A 184 3.91 8.99 4.88
C ARG A 184 3.28 9.02 6.27
N ASP A 185 1.99 8.72 6.40
CA ASP A 185 1.32 8.84 7.70
C ASP A 185 1.60 7.61 8.58
N ARG A 186 2.44 7.83 9.60
CA ARG A 186 2.86 6.82 10.59
C ARG A 186 1.92 6.73 11.80
N SER A 187 0.83 7.50 11.84
CA SER A 187 0.04 7.68 13.06
C SER A 187 -1.34 6.98 13.06
N SER A 188 -1.64 6.32 14.19
CA SER A 188 -2.97 6.03 14.76
C SER A 188 -4.02 5.14 14.04
N HIS A 189 -3.68 4.32 13.06
CA HIS A 189 -4.67 3.37 12.50
C HIS A 189 -4.96 2.11 13.35
N ILE A 190 -4.55 2.07 14.63
CA ILE A 190 -4.79 0.92 15.52
C ILE A 190 -6.30 0.70 15.76
N ASN A 191 -7.07 1.77 15.96
CA ASN A 191 -8.52 1.69 16.11
C ASN A 191 -9.24 1.29 14.82
N TRP A 192 -8.59 1.53 13.67
CA TRP A 192 -9.14 1.21 12.35
C TRP A 192 -9.17 -0.30 12.06
N LEU A 193 -8.31 -1.09 12.70
CA LEU A 193 -8.28 -2.56 12.57
C LEU A 193 -9.30 -3.25 13.48
N ASN A 194 -9.94 -2.51 14.39
CA ASN A 194 -10.99 -3.06 15.22
C ASN A 194 -12.27 -3.19 14.38
N SER A 195 -12.60 -4.42 13.98
CA SER A 195 -13.83 -4.72 13.23
C SER A 195 -15.09 -4.31 13.98
N GLN A 196 -15.07 -4.21 15.31
CA GLN A 196 -16.21 -3.77 16.12
C GLN A 196 -16.41 -2.26 15.99
N ALA A 197 -15.32 -1.47 16.04
CA ALA A 197 -15.36 -0.01 15.86
C ALA A 197 -15.78 0.44 14.44
N ARG A 198 -15.73 -0.46 13.44
CA ARG A 198 -16.29 -0.19 12.09
C ARG A 198 -17.77 -0.52 11.98
N LYS A 199 -18.27 -1.39 12.85
CA LYS A 199 -19.65 -1.90 12.84
C LYS A 199 -20.57 -1.11 13.77
N ASP A 200 -20.05 -0.10 14.48
CA ASP A 200 -20.87 0.81 15.28
C ASP A 200 -21.82 1.60 14.37
N LEU A 201 -23.06 1.12 14.30
CA LEU A 201 -24.19 1.63 13.51
C LEU A 201 -24.76 2.96 14.02
N LEU A 202 -24.25 3.50 15.13
CA LEU A 202 -24.69 4.79 15.71
C LEU A 202 -24.18 6.02 14.95
N ILE A 203 -23.28 5.84 13.99
CA ILE A 203 -22.82 6.90 13.09
C ILE A 203 -23.55 6.72 11.76
N GLY A 204 -24.84 7.06 11.74
CA GLY A 204 -25.55 7.33 10.50
C GLY A 204 -24.87 8.52 9.82
N VAL A 205 -24.30 8.33 8.64
CA VAL A 205 -23.81 9.44 7.82
C VAL A 205 -24.96 9.90 6.96
N GLU A 206 -25.25 11.20 6.99
CA GLU A 206 -26.26 11.81 6.12
C GLU A 206 -25.93 11.51 4.65
N GLN A 207 -26.94 11.08 3.90
CA GLN A 207 -26.79 10.95 2.45
C GLN A 207 -26.72 12.35 1.84
N GLU A 208 -25.88 12.54 0.82
CA GLU A 208 -25.82 13.81 0.08
C GLU A 208 -27.13 14.13 -0.65
N ASP A 209 -27.97 13.12 -0.91
CA ASP A 209 -29.30 13.29 -1.46
C ASP A 209 -30.35 13.30 -0.32
N PRO A 210 -30.90 14.47 0.05
CA PRO A 210 -31.88 14.58 1.11
C PRO A 210 -33.24 13.93 0.77
N THR A 211 -33.44 13.49 -0.48
CA THR A 211 -34.67 12.79 -0.91
C THR A 211 -34.60 11.27 -0.73
N MET A 212 -33.42 10.72 -0.46
CA MET A 212 -33.25 9.30 -0.16
C MET A 212 -33.39 9.07 1.34
N ALA A 213 -34.24 8.12 1.72
CA ALA A 213 -34.36 7.72 3.12
C ALA A 213 -32.99 7.28 3.65
N PRO A 214 -32.65 7.57 4.92
CA PRO A 214 -31.55 6.91 5.59
C PRO A 214 -31.69 5.41 5.36
N ILE A 215 -30.62 4.73 4.99
CA ILE A 215 -30.64 3.27 4.90
C ILE A 215 -30.74 2.77 6.34
N LEU A 216 -31.98 2.60 6.80
CA LEU A 216 -32.30 1.86 8.01
C LEU A 216 -32.26 0.36 7.65
N GLU A 217 -31.75 -0.41 8.60
CA GLU A 217 -31.32 -1.83 8.58
C GLU A 217 -31.99 -2.79 7.57
#